data_AF-A0A0L0CZN4-F1
#
_entry.id   AF-A0A0L0CZN4-F1
#
_cell.length_a   1.000
_cell.length_b   1.000
_cell.length_c   1.000
_cell.angle_alpha   90.00
_cell.angle_beta   90.00
_cell.angle_gamma   90.00
#
_symmetry.space_group_name_H-M   'P 1'
#
loop_
_entity.id
_entity.type
_entity.pdbx_description
1 polymer ?
#
loop_
_entity_poly.entity_id
_entity_poly.type
_entity_poly.pdbx_seq_one_letter_code
_entity_poly.pdbx_strand_id
1 'polypeptide(L)'
;MKTNIFSCVISFFILLLFCKAYNTSSLLETIKHDLQIVNNSNFNTVVNKFRNEKVFAVLFFKKSNKNIKNVIKNYNDVASKFKGILTLCVVDCDENASLCENELSLYVPDYKSSNTHHFLIYPINPMPKFVF
;
A
#
# COMPACT_ATOMS: atom_id res chain seq x y z
N MET A 1 -1.36 -58.98 -18.29
CA MET A 1 -1.80 -57.57 -18.17
C MET A 1 -1.84 -57.21 -16.69
N LYS A 2 -0.70 -56.80 -16.11
CA LYS A 2 -0.60 -56.37 -14.70
C LYS A 2 -0.34 -54.87 -14.69
N THR A 3 -1.39 -54.09 -14.59
CA THR A 3 -1.31 -52.63 -14.44
C THR A 3 -0.68 -52.31 -13.08
N ASN A 4 0.43 -51.59 -13.12
CA ASN A 4 1.28 -51.29 -11.98
C ASN A 4 0.59 -50.26 -11.06
N ILE A 5 -0.17 -50.75 -10.09
CA ILE A 5 -0.88 -49.95 -9.07
C ILE A 5 0.06 -48.92 -8.41
N PHE A 6 1.34 -49.25 -8.25
CA PHE A 6 2.37 -48.36 -7.70
C PHE A 6 2.60 -47.07 -8.50
N SER A 7 2.49 -47.12 -9.84
CA SER A 7 2.72 -45.94 -10.69
C SER A 7 1.56 -44.94 -10.59
N CYS A 8 0.34 -45.43 -10.37
CA CYS A 8 -0.85 -44.59 -10.19
C CYS A 8 -0.83 -43.84 -8.85
N VAL A 9 -0.36 -44.49 -7.78
CA VAL A 9 -0.27 -43.89 -6.43
C VAL A 9 0.76 -42.77 -6.37
N ILE A 10 1.91 -42.93 -7.05
CA ILE A 10 2.97 -41.90 -7.13
C ILE A 10 2.47 -40.68 -7.92
N SER A 11 1.76 -40.90 -9.02
CA SER A 11 1.19 -39.81 -9.83
C SER A 11 0.12 -39.01 -9.05
N PHE A 12 -0.70 -39.70 -8.25
CA PHE A 12 -1.71 -39.07 -7.38
C PHE A 12 -1.08 -38.25 -6.23
N PHE A 13 0.03 -38.72 -5.65
CA PHE A 13 0.75 -37.99 -4.60
C PHE A 13 1.44 -36.72 -5.12
N ILE A 14 1.97 -36.74 -6.35
CA ILE A 14 2.58 -35.55 -6.98
C ILE A 14 1.50 -34.51 -7.31
N LEU A 15 0.30 -34.92 -7.71
CA LEU A 15 -0.81 -34.00 -7.99
C LEU A 15 -1.31 -33.27 -6.73
N LEU A 16 -1.34 -33.94 -5.58
CA LEU A 16 -1.70 -33.35 -4.29
C LEU A 16 -0.69 -32.32 -3.76
N LEU A 17 0.59 -32.42 -4.17
CA LEU A 17 1.64 -31.47 -3.81
C LEU A 17 1.52 -30.13 -4.56
N PHE A 18 0.92 -30.12 -5.76
CA PHE A 18 0.73 -28.89 -6.55
C PHE A 18 -0.54 -28.10 -6.19
N CYS A 19 -1.49 -28.67 -5.44
CA CYS A 19 -2.74 -28.00 -5.06
C CYS A 19 -2.60 -27.02 -3.87
N LYS A 20 -1.42 -26.90 -3.24
CA LYS A 20 -1.15 -25.85 -2.24
C LYS A 20 -0.67 -24.54 -2.88
N ALA A 21 -1.26 -24.16 -4.01
CA ALA A 21 -1.11 -22.81 -4.53
C ALA A 21 -1.79 -21.85 -3.54
N TYR A 22 -0.96 -21.14 -2.79
CA TYR A 22 -1.37 -20.13 -1.82
C TYR A 22 -2.23 -19.07 -2.52
N ASN A 23 -3.52 -18.99 -2.15
CA ASN A 23 -4.33 -17.80 -2.40
C ASN A 23 -3.88 -16.69 -1.45
N THR A 24 -2.68 -16.17 -1.65
CA THR A 24 -2.26 -14.92 -1.01
C THR A 24 -2.92 -13.80 -1.80
N SER A 25 -4.16 -13.43 -1.45
CA SER A 25 -4.74 -12.19 -1.96
C SER A 25 -3.79 -11.07 -1.61
N SER A 26 -3.20 -10.48 -2.64
CA SER A 26 -2.14 -9.48 -2.47
C SER A 26 -2.74 -8.25 -1.80
N LEU A 27 -2.01 -7.62 -0.87
CA LEU A 27 -2.48 -6.37 -0.25
C LEU A 27 -2.83 -5.31 -1.31
N LEU A 28 -2.15 -5.39 -2.46
CA LEU A 28 -2.37 -4.57 -3.63
C LEU A 28 -3.77 -4.75 -4.24
N GLU A 29 -4.32 -5.97 -4.28
CA GLU A 29 -5.70 -6.21 -4.73
C GLU A 29 -6.75 -5.55 -3.83
N THR A 30 -6.40 -5.26 -2.57
CA THR A 30 -7.31 -4.56 -1.64
C THR A 30 -7.35 -3.06 -1.90
N ILE A 31 -6.33 -2.52 -2.58
CA ILE A 31 -6.25 -1.09 -2.92
C ILE A 31 -7.13 -0.86 -4.16
N LYS A 32 -8.31 -0.26 -3.96
CA LYS A 32 -9.23 0.06 -5.08
C LYS A 32 -8.75 1.29 -5.85
N HIS A 33 -9.34 1.50 -7.02
CA HIS A 33 -9.00 2.58 -7.96
C HIS A 33 -9.08 4.01 -7.41
N ASP A 34 -9.77 4.24 -6.29
CA ASP A 34 -9.84 5.58 -5.67
C ASP A 34 -8.57 5.95 -4.88
N LEU A 35 -7.75 4.96 -4.51
CA LEU A 35 -6.44 5.17 -3.91
C LEU A 35 -5.34 5.10 -4.97
N GLN A 36 -4.45 6.10 -4.98
CA GLN A 36 -3.29 6.08 -5.86
C GLN A 36 -2.10 5.41 -5.18
N ILE A 37 -1.52 4.40 -5.84
CA ILE A 37 -0.32 3.74 -5.36
C ILE A 37 0.89 4.57 -5.75
N VAL A 38 1.66 4.97 -4.75
CA VAL A 38 2.83 5.82 -4.91
C VAL A 38 4.09 5.09 -4.43
N ASN A 39 5.19 5.29 -5.14
CA ASN A 39 6.47 4.61 -4.94
C ASN A 39 7.64 5.57 -5.27
N ASN A 40 8.87 5.08 -5.12
CA ASN A 40 10.08 5.87 -5.39
C ASN A 40 10.12 6.49 -6.80
N SER A 41 9.54 5.83 -7.82
CA SER A 41 9.64 6.27 -9.22
C SER A 41 8.57 7.29 -9.61
N ASN A 42 7.41 7.27 -8.95
CA ASN A 42 6.27 8.12 -9.33
C ASN A 42 5.88 9.19 -8.29
N PHE A 43 6.45 9.19 -7.08
CA PHE A 43 6.09 10.19 -6.06
C PHE A 43 6.22 11.63 -6.56
N ASN A 44 7.31 11.92 -7.28
CA ASN A 44 7.52 13.26 -7.82
C ASN A 44 6.49 13.66 -8.87
N THR A 45 6.09 12.73 -9.75
CA THR A 45 5.17 13.02 -10.85
C THR A 45 3.70 13.00 -10.41
N VAL A 46 3.37 12.25 -9.35
CA VAL A 46 2.01 12.12 -8.82
C VAL A 46 1.72 13.14 -7.72
N VAL A 47 2.63 13.34 -6.77
CA VAL A 47 2.42 14.20 -5.59
C VAL A 47 3.10 15.56 -5.80
N ASN A 48 4.44 15.58 -5.88
CA ASN A 48 5.19 16.85 -5.84
C ASN A 48 4.85 17.79 -7.00
N LYS A 49 4.66 17.26 -8.21
CA LYS A 49 4.30 18.05 -9.40
C LYS A 49 3.03 18.88 -9.21
N PHE A 50 2.05 18.38 -8.46
CA PHE A 50 0.72 18.99 -8.32
C PHE A 50 0.50 19.65 -6.97
N ARG A 51 1.56 19.84 -6.17
CA ARG A 51 1.46 20.47 -4.84
C ARG A 51 0.98 21.91 -4.88
N ASN A 52 1.03 22.59 -6.02
CA ASN A 52 0.49 23.95 -6.15
C ASN A 52 -1.00 23.97 -6.51
N GLU A 53 -1.62 22.82 -6.77
CA GLU A 53 -2.99 22.73 -7.30
C GLU A 53 -3.90 21.84 -6.45
N LYS A 54 -3.34 20.82 -5.81
CA LYS A 54 -4.10 19.77 -5.13
C LYS A 54 -3.58 19.53 -3.73
N VAL A 55 -4.50 19.15 -2.85
CA VAL A 55 -4.16 18.60 -1.54
C VAL A 55 -4.00 17.09 -1.68
N PHE A 56 -2.92 16.56 -1.11
CA PHE A 56 -2.68 15.13 -1.03
C PHE A 56 -2.73 14.66 0.41
N ALA A 57 -3.30 13.48 0.63
CA ALA A 57 -3.12 12.72 1.86
C ALA A 57 -2.41 11.43 1.48
N VAL A 58 -1.27 11.16 2.12
CA VAL A 58 -0.46 9.97 1.82
C VAL A 58 -0.40 9.10 3.06
N LEU A 59 -0.89 7.87 2.93
CA LEU A 59 -0.77 6.82 3.93
C LEU A 59 0.52 6.05 3.68
N PHE A 60 1.50 6.24 4.56
CA PHE A 60 2.73 5.47 4.60
C PHE A 60 2.56 4.29 5.55
N PHE A 61 2.85 3.08 5.08
CA PHE A 61 2.64 1.87 5.87
C PHE A 61 3.71 0.82 5.64
N LYS A 62 3.77 -0.18 6.53
CA LYS A 62 4.52 -1.43 6.31
C LYS A 62 3.55 -2.58 6.14
N LYS A 63 3.79 -3.47 5.17
CA LYS A 63 3.02 -4.71 4.97
C LYS A 63 3.06 -5.61 6.20
N SER A 64 4.15 -5.56 6.95
CA SER A 64 4.30 -6.29 8.21
C SER A 64 3.37 -5.82 9.34
N ASN A 65 2.68 -4.68 9.20
CA ASN A 65 1.69 -4.23 10.18
C ASN A 65 0.42 -5.11 10.11
N LYS A 66 0.08 -5.78 11.21
CA LYS A 66 -1.05 -6.73 11.28
C LYS A 66 -2.42 -6.11 10.95
N ASN A 67 -2.60 -4.82 11.21
CA ASN A 67 -3.87 -4.12 11.05
C ASN A 67 -3.99 -3.37 9.70
N ILE A 68 -2.94 -3.40 8.87
CA ILE A 68 -2.87 -2.52 7.70
C ILE A 68 -3.97 -2.78 6.68
N LYS A 69 -4.42 -4.02 6.52
CA LYS A 69 -5.55 -4.37 5.65
C LYS A 69 -6.82 -3.59 6.02
N ASN A 70 -7.13 -3.51 7.32
CA ASN A 70 -8.30 -2.79 7.79
C ASN A 70 -8.13 -1.27 7.66
N VAL A 71 -6.93 -0.77 7.93
CA VAL A 71 -6.60 0.65 7.75
C VAL A 71 -6.76 1.07 6.29
N ILE A 72 -6.21 0.32 5.34
CA ILE A 72 -6.33 0.59 3.90
C ILE A 72 -7.80 0.52 3.46
N LYS A 73 -8.58 -0.45 3.96
CA LYS A 73 -10.01 -0.53 3.67
C LYS A 73 -10.75 0.73 4.12
N ASN A 74 -10.55 1.17 5.36
CA ASN A 74 -11.18 2.38 5.89
C ASN A 74 -10.70 3.63 5.13
N TYR A 75 -9.40 3.68 4.79
CA TYR A 75 -8.83 4.78 4.03
C TYR A 75 -9.40 4.86 2.62
N ASN A 76 -9.67 3.71 1.98
CA ASN A 76 -10.37 3.66 0.71
C ASN A 76 -11.81 4.20 0.82
N ASP A 77 -12.52 3.86 1.90
CA ASP A 77 -13.87 4.39 2.13
C ASP A 77 -13.84 5.92 2.27
N VAL A 78 -12.80 6.48 2.91
CA VAL A 78 -12.55 7.93 2.93
C VAL A 78 -12.27 8.45 1.52
N ALA A 79 -11.41 7.78 0.74
CA ALA A 79 -11.07 8.21 -0.63
C ALA A 79 -12.30 8.33 -1.53
N SER A 80 -13.24 7.39 -1.41
CA SER A 80 -14.49 7.44 -2.17
C SER A 80 -15.35 8.67 -1.84
N LYS A 81 -15.38 9.10 -0.57
CA LYS A 81 -16.17 10.24 -0.09
C LYS A 81 -15.53 11.59 -0.42
N PHE A 82 -14.20 11.63 -0.46
CA PHE A 82 -13.42 12.84 -0.71
C PHE A 82 -12.91 12.96 -2.15
N LYS A 83 -13.45 12.13 -3.06
CA LYS A 83 -13.10 12.13 -4.47
C LYS A 83 -13.32 13.51 -5.09
N GLY A 84 -12.28 14.03 -5.74
CA GLY A 84 -12.28 15.37 -6.34
C GLY A 84 -11.97 16.51 -5.36
N ILE A 85 -11.92 16.24 -4.05
CA ILE A 85 -11.53 17.22 -3.02
C ILE A 85 -10.07 16.98 -2.61
N LEU A 86 -9.75 15.75 -2.21
CA LEU A 86 -8.41 15.33 -1.79
C LEU A 86 -7.95 14.19 -2.68
N THR A 87 -6.66 14.16 -3.01
CA THR A 87 -6.05 12.98 -3.63
C THR A 87 -5.47 12.10 -2.53
N LEU A 88 -6.05 10.91 -2.34
CA LEU A 88 -5.59 9.96 -1.34
C LEU A 88 -4.64 8.94 -1.98
N CYS A 89 -3.42 8.88 -1.45
CA CYS A 89 -2.36 8.00 -1.92
C CYS A 89 -1.93 7.03 -0.82
N VAL A 90 -1.32 5.92 -1.22
CA VAL A 90 -0.72 4.94 -0.33
C VAL A 90 0.71 4.63 -0.76
N VAL A 91 1.59 4.42 0.22
CA VAL A 91 3.01 4.07 0.02
C VAL A 91 3.36 2.91 0.94
N ASP A 92 3.86 1.82 0.35
CA ASP A 92 4.44 0.72 1.10
C ASP A 92 5.92 0.98 1.38
N CYS A 93 6.25 1.23 2.64
CA CYS A 93 7.60 1.48 3.12
C CYS A 93 8.49 0.24 3.18
N ASP A 94 7.91 -0.97 3.17
CA ASP A 94 8.73 -2.19 3.06
C ASP A 94 9.37 -2.29 1.66
N GLU A 95 8.71 -1.75 0.63
CA GLU A 95 9.21 -1.69 -0.75
C GLU A 95 9.85 -0.33 -1.11
N ASN A 96 9.51 0.75 -0.40
CA ASN A 96 9.90 2.13 -0.74
C ASN A 96 10.61 2.83 0.43
N ALA A 97 11.58 2.16 1.03
CA ALA A 97 12.28 2.65 2.22
C ALA A 97 12.90 4.05 2.04
N SER A 98 13.49 4.35 0.87
CA SER A 98 14.11 5.65 0.58
C SER A 98 13.07 6.78 0.53
N LEU A 99 11.92 6.57 -0.13
CA LEU A 99 10.84 7.53 -0.11
C LEU A 99 10.33 7.77 1.32
N CYS A 100 10.12 6.69 2.08
CA CYS A 100 9.64 6.85 3.46
C CYS A 100 10.66 7.55 4.36
N GLU A 101 11.97 7.37 4.16
CA GLU A 101 12.97 8.20 4.84
C GLU A 101 12.83 9.67 4.53
N ASN A 102 12.78 10.02 3.25
CA ASN A 102 12.75 11.42 2.81
C ASN A 102 11.50 12.14 3.34
N GLU A 103 10.37 11.44 3.36
CA GLU A 103 9.08 12.05 3.74
C GLU A 103 8.81 11.98 5.24
N LEU A 104 9.26 10.94 5.96
CA LEU A 104 8.88 10.73 7.37
C LEU A 104 9.96 11.11 8.38
N SER A 105 11.25 11.02 8.05
CA SER A 105 12.36 11.09 9.03
C SER A 105 12.36 12.37 9.87
N LEU A 106 11.89 13.49 9.30
CA LEU A 106 11.81 14.79 9.98
C LEU A 106 10.62 14.91 10.94
N TYR A 107 9.56 14.13 10.74
CA TYR A 107 8.29 14.29 11.45
C TYR A 107 7.95 13.11 12.36
N VAL A 108 8.51 11.93 12.09
CA VAL A 108 8.22 10.67 12.78
C VAL A 108 9.53 10.01 13.18
N PRO A 109 10.08 10.31 14.37
CA PRO A 109 11.42 9.87 14.80
C PRO A 109 11.62 8.34 14.77
N ASP A 110 10.55 7.58 14.98
CA ASP A 110 10.57 6.13 15.12
C ASP A 110 10.03 5.38 13.88
N TYR A 111 9.86 6.05 12.73
CA TYR A 111 9.19 5.43 11.57
C TYR A 111 9.91 4.15 11.04
N LYS A 112 11.23 4.03 11.27
CA LYS A 112 12.02 2.84 10.88
C LYS A 112 11.76 1.64 11.80
N SER A 113 11.72 1.86 13.10
CA SER A 113 11.59 0.81 14.11
C SER A 113 10.14 0.49 14.44
N SER A 114 9.26 1.48 14.31
CA SER A 114 7.83 1.30 14.50
C SER A 114 7.22 0.50 13.35
N ASN A 115 6.31 -0.41 13.70
CA ASN A 115 5.48 -1.14 12.74
C ASN A 115 4.08 -0.50 12.65
N THR A 116 3.99 0.83 12.78
CA THR A 116 2.74 1.59 12.62
C THR A 116 2.59 2.13 11.20
N HIS A 117 1.43 2.73 10.92
CA HIS A 117 1.17 3.48 9.71
C HIS A 117 1.10 4.97 10.04
N HIS A 118 1.38 5.82 9.06
CA HIS A 118 1.44 7.28 9.24
C HIS A 118 0.70 7.97 8.11
N PHE A 119 0.02 9.07 8.44
CA PHE A 119 -0.65 9.93 7.46
C PHE A 119 0.09 11.25 7.39
N LEU A 120 0.57 11.63 6.21
CA LEU A 120 1.07 12.96 5.94
C LEU A 120 0.12 13.67 4.98
N ILE A 121 -0.24 14.91 5.33
CA ILE A 121 -1.08 15.77 4.52
C ILE A 121 -0.17 16.81 3.86
N TYR A 122 -0.25 16.87 2.53
CA TYR A 122 0.46 17.84 1.71
C TYR A 122 -0.55 18.89 1.26
N PRO A 123 -0.58 20.08 1.92
CA PRO A 123 -1.47 21.15 1.51
C PRO A 123 -1.04 21.74 0.16
N ILE A 124 -1.96 22.49 -0.44
CA ILE A 124 -1.66 23.32 -1.60
C ILE A 124 -0.58 24.34 -1.22
N ASN A 125 0.41 24.51 -2.09
CA ASN A 125 1.48 25.48 -1.99
C ASN A 125 1.10 26.78 -2.75
N PRO A 126 1.39 27.97 -2.19
CA PRO A 126 1.86 28.17 -0.82
C PRO A 126 0.77 27.79 0.20
N MET A 127 1.18 27.29 1.36
CA MET A 127 0.23 26.92 2.41
C MET A 127 -0.68 28.13 2.71
N PRO A 128 -2.02 27.97 2.62
CA PRO A 128 -2.93 29.07 2.84
C PRO A 128 -2.68 29.71 4.20
N LYS A 129 -2.72 31.06 4.25
CA LYS A 129 -2.65 31.77 5.53
C LYS A 129 -3.84 31.34 6.36
N PHE A 130 -3.58 30.91 7.59
CA PHE A 130 -4.62 30.63 8.55
C PHE A 130 -5.32 31.94 8.92
N VAL A 131 -6.64 32.00 8.76
CA VAL A 131 -7.47 33.14 9.15
C VAL A 131 -8.37 32.67 10.30
N PHE A 132 -8.20 33.26 11.49
CA PHE A 132 -9.07 33.04 12.65
C PHE A 132 -10.32 33.92 12.52
#